data_AF-A0A3D2B948-F1
#
_entry.id   AF-A0A3D2B948-F1
#
_cell.length_a   1.000
_cell.length_b   1.000
_cell.length_c   1.000
_cell.angle_alpha   90.00
_cell.angle_beta   90.00
_cell.angle_gamma   90.00
#
_symmetry.space_group_name_H-M   'P 1'
#
loop_
_entity.id
_entity.type
_entity.pdbx_description
1 polymer ?
#
loop_
_entity_poly.entity_id
_entity_poly.type
_entity_poly.pdbx_seq_one_letter_code
_entity_poly.pdbx_strand_id
1 'polypeptide(L)'
;GVSHLVHVDKRWISLPGEGGHVDFAPNSEEEGIILEELRAEIGHVSAERVLSGPGLVNLYRAIVKSDGRLPENLQPKDVTERALEDSCTDCRRALSLFCVIMGRFGGNLALNLSTFGGVYIAGGIVPRFLEFFKSSGFRGGFEDKGRFRDYVRDIPVYLIVHDNPGLLGSGAHLRQTLGQVL
;
A
#
# COMPACT_ATOMS: atom_id res chain seq x y z
N GLY A 1 7.43 -0.91 5.71
CA GLY A 1 7.36 -1.99 6.73
C GLY A 1 6.06 -2.78 6.63
N VAL A 2 6.07 -4.05 7.04
CA VAL A 2 4.90 -4.94 7.13
C VAL A 2 5.03 -5.77 8.40
N SER A 3 3.94 -5.96 9.14
CA SER A 3 3.90 -6.86 10.29
C SER A 3 2.64 -7.71 10.25
N HIS A 4 2.73 -8.94 10.76
CA HIS A 4 1.56 -9.78 11.00
C HIS A 4 1.30 -9.88 12.49
N LEU A 5 0.04 -10.10 12.87
CA LEU A 5 -0.36 -10.30 14.26
C LEU A 5 -1.09 -11.64 14.35
N VAL A 6 -0.59 -12.55 15.18
CA VAL A 6 -1.19 -13.87 15.40
C VAL A 6 -1.64 -14.03 16.84
N HIS A 7 -2.80 -14.67 17.05
CA HIS A 7 -3.33 -14.91 18.39
C HIS A 7 -2.98 -16.33 18.85
N VAL A 8 -2.15 -16.46 19.89
CA VAL A 8 -1.67 -17.72 20.46
C VAL A 8 -1.81 -17.66 21.98
N ASP A 9 -2.44 -18.66 22.59
CA ASP A 9 -2.58 -18.80 24.05
C ASP A 9 -2.99 -17.50 24.78
N LYS A 10 -4.05 -16.85 24.29
CA LYS A 10 -4.60 -15.58 24.82
C LYS A 10 -3.66 -14.38 24.68
N ARG A 11 -2.68 -14.45 23.79
CA ARG A 11 -1.73 -13.38 23.51
C ARG A 11 -1.74 -13.06 22.02
N TRP A 12 -1.50 -11.80 21.73
CA TRP A 12 -1.23 -11.33 20.39
C TRP A 12 0.28 -11.25 20.21
N ILE A 13 0.80 -11.97 19.21
CA ILE A 13 2.22 -12.02 18.90
C ILE A 13 2.43 -11.26 17.59
N SER A 14 3.26 -10.22 17.64
CA SER A 14 3.70 -9.49 16.46
C SER A 14 4.81 -10.27 15.76
N LEU A 15 4.68 -10.46 14.45
CA LEU A 15 5.67 -11.05 13.56
C LEU A 15 6.18 -9.93 12.64
N PRO A 16 7.20 -9.16 13.07
CA PRO A 16 7.71 -8.03 12.31
C PRO A 16 8.49 -8.49 11.10
N GLY A 17 8.56 -7.65 10.07
CA GLY A 17 9.43 -7.87 8.93
C GLY A 17 9.52 -6.68 7.98
N GLU A 18 10.34 -6.86 6.95
CA GLU A 18 10.64 -5.85 5.94
C GLU A 18 9.84 -6.08 4.64
N GLY A 19 8.58 -6.50 4.78
CA GLY A 19 7.74 -6.87 3.63
C GLY A 19 7.48 -5.73 2.63
N GLY A 20 7.76 -4.47 2.98
CA GLY A 20 7.74 -3.35 2.03
C GLY A 20 8.89 -3.36 1.03
N HIS A 21 9.95 -4.12 1.31
CA HIS A 21 11.15 -4.19 0.49
C HIS A 21 11.18 -5.41 -0.46
N VAL A 22 10.10 -6.20 -0.51
CA VAL A 22 9.93 -7.22 -1.56
C VAL A 22 9.79 -6.56 -2.93
N ASP A 23 10.05 -7.32 -3.99
CA ASP A 23 9.96 -6.83 -5.37
C ASP A 23 8.57 -6.23 -5.69
N PHE A 24 8.55 -5.18 -6.49
CA PHE A 24 7.32 -4.69 -7.11
C PHE A 24 6.78 -5.73 -8.11
N ALA A 25 5.51 -6.09 -7.96
CA ALA A 25 4.83 -7.09 -8.78
C ALA A 25 3.81 -6.41 -9.74
N PRO A 26 4.24 -5.93 -10.93
CA PRO A 26 3.34 -5.33 -11.91
C PRO A 26 2.33 -6.36 -12.45
N ASN A 27 1.11 -5.93 -12.77
CA ASN A 27 0.03 -6.80 -13.30
C ASN A 27 -0.60 -6.29 -14.61
N SER A 28 0.07 -5.37 -15.30
CA SER A 28 -0.34 -4.85 -16.59
C SER A 28 0.89 -4.45 -17.42
N GLU A 29 0.70 -4.28 -18.72
CA GLU A 29 1.76 -3.78 -19.61
C GLU A 29 2.24 -2.38 -19.19
N GLU A 30 1.32 -1.48 -18.85
CA GLU A 30 1.65 -0.14 -18.35
C GLU A 30 2.48 -0.20 -17.06
N GLU A 31 2.14 -1.07 -16.12
CA GLU A 31 2.93 -1.23 -14.90
C GLU A 31 4.28 -1.91 -15.17
N GLY A 32 4.35 -2.77 -16.19
CA GLY A 32 5.61 -3.32 -16.69
C GLY A 32 6.53 -2.22 -17.21
N ILE A 33 6.00 -1.28 -18.00
CA ILE A 33 6.75 -0.10 -18.47
C ILE A 33 7.22 0.75 -17.28
N ILE A 34 6.34 1.00 -16.30
CA ILE A 34 6.71 1.72 -15.07
C ILE A 34 7.86 1.02 -14.32
N LEU A 35 7.79 -0.30 -14.18
CA LEU A 35 8.86 -1.09 -13.56
C LEU A 35 10.19 -0.87 -14.29
N GLU A 36 10.19 -0.91 -15.63
CA GLU A 36 11.40 -0.71 -16.43
C GLU A 36 11.99 0.69 -16.28
N GLU A 37 11.15 1.73 -16.33
CA GLU A 37 11.57 3.12 -16.11
C GLU A 37 12.22 3.31 -14.73
N LEU A 38 11.62 2.75 -13.68
CA LEU A 38 12.19 2.82 -12.33
C LEU A 38 13.47 2.00 -12.24
N ARG A 39 13.50 0.79 -12.81
CA ARG A 39 14.67 -0.10 -12.78
C ARG A 39 15.89 0.54 -13.43
N ALA A 40 15.70 1.26 -14.54
CA ALA A 40 16.77 1.99 -15.21
C ALA A 40 17.43 3.07 -14.34
N GLU A 41 16.68 3.68 -13.41
CA GLU A 41 17.20 4.73 -12.52
C GLU A 41 17.82 4.19 -11.23
N ILE A 42 17.20 3.20 -10.61
CA ILE A 42 17.51 2.80 -9.22
C ILE A 42 17.92 1.33 -9.05
N GLY A 43 17.86 0.53 -10.11
CA GLY A 43 18.12 -0.91 -10.06
C GLY A 43 16.96 -1.66 -9.41
N HIS A 44 17.09 -2.04 -8.14
CA HIS A 44 16.04 -2.80 -7.45
C HIS A 44 14.79 -1.93 -7.18
N VAL A 45 13.64 -2.40 -7.65
CA VAL A 45 12.35 -1.74 -7.47
C VAL A 45 11.49 -2.53 -6.49
N SER A 46 11.51 -2.12 -5.22
CA SER A 46 10.65 -2.73 -4.20
C SER A 46 9.21 -2.20 -4.24
N ALA A 47 8.29 -2.87 -3.55
CA ALA A 47 6.93 -2.37 -3.35
C ALA A 47 6.92 -0.95 -2.74
N GLU A 48 7.81 -0.64 -1.79
CA GLU A 48 7.93 0.70 -1.20
C GLU A 48 8.33 1.79 -2.22
N ARG A 49 9.03 1.43 -3.31
CA ARG A 49 9.36 2.38 -4.39
C ARG A 49 8.13 2.88 -5.14
N VAL A 50 6.97 2.24 -4.98
CA VAL A 50 5.70 2.68 -5.56
C VAL A 50 4.60 2.90 -4.51
N LEU A 51 4.67 2.27 -3.34
CA LEU A 51 3.70 2.37 -2.24
C LEU A 51 4.19 3.24 -1.07
N SER A 52 4.62 4.46 -1.37
CA SER A 52 5.00 5.46 -0.38
C SER A 52 4.74 6.88 -0.88
N GLY A 53 4.95 7.90 -0.05
CA GLY A 53 4.93 9.30 -0.51
C GLY A 53 5.91 9.53 -1.68
N PRO A 54 7.20 9.20 -1.53
CA PRO A 54 8.14 9.19 -2.65
C PRO A 54 7.71 8.26 -3.79
N GLY A 55 7.04 7.15 -3.48
CA GLY A 55 6.49 6.23 -4.47
C GLY A 55 5.44 6.84 -5.39
N LEU A 56 4.59 7.75 -4.89
CA LEU A 56 3.68 8.53 -5.74
C LEU A 56 4.43 9.40 -6.75
N VAL A 57 5.54 10.01 -6.34
CA VAL A 57 6.39 10.81 -7.24
C VAL A 57 7.05 9.89 -8.27
N ASN A 58 7.51 8.71 -7.87
CA ASN A 58 8.08 7.72 -8.78
C ASN A 58 7.06 7.27 -9.84
N LEU A 59 5.82 6.96 -9.42
CA LEU A 59 4.73 6.62 -10.34
C LEU A 59 4.46 7.75 -11.33
N TYR A 60 4.29 9.00 -10.83
CA TYR A 60 4.09 10.17 -11.67
C TYR A 60 5.24 10.34 -12.68
N ARG A 61 6.50 10.29 -12.24
CA ARG A 61 7.67 10.46 -13.12
C ARG A 61 7.73 9.38 -14.19
N ALA A 62 7.48 8.12 -13.83
CA ALA A 62 7.48 7.00 -14.77
C ALA A 62 6.36 7.11 -15.81
N ILE A 63 5.15 7.53 -15.41
CA ILE A 63 4.03 7.78 -16.32
C ILE A 63 4.40 8.87 -17.35
N VAL A 64 4.91 10.01 -16.88
CA VAL A 64 5.29 11.12 -17.77
C VAL A 64 6.38 10.69 -18.76
N LYS A 65 7.39 9.95 -18.29
CA LYS A 65 8.47 9.45 -19.14
C LYS A 65 8.02 8.41 -20.16
N SER A 66 7.10 7.51 -19.77
CA SER A 66 6.53 6.51 -20.67
C SER A 66 5.78 7.12 -21.86
N ASP A 67 5.32 8.36 -21.69
CA ASP A 67 4.67 9.18 -22.72
C ASP A 67 5.66 10.11 -23.47
N GLY A 68 6.97 9.88 -23.32
CA GLY A 68 8.02 10.66 -23.98
C GLY A 68 8.16 12.10 -23.49
N ARG A 69 7.58 12.44 -22.33
CA ARG A 69 7.61 13.79 -21.74
C ARG A 69 8.63 13.90 -20.60
N LEU A 70 8.95 15.13 -20.22
CA LEU A 70 9.84 15.44 -19.10
C LEU A 70 9.02 15.74 -17.84
N PRO A 71 9.22 15.00 -16.73
CA PRO A 71 8.48 15.26 -15.49
C PRO A 71 8.95 16.53 -14.78
N GLU A 72 8.01 17.22 -14.15
CA GLU A 72 8.31 18.28 -13.18
C GLU A 72 8.92 17.68 -11.90
N ASN A 73 9.65 18.51 -11.14
CA ASN A 73 10.19 18.12 -9.84
C ASN A 73 9.12 18.26 -8.72
N LEU A 74 8.10 17.40 -8.76
CA LEU A 74 7.00 17.40 -7.79
C LEU A 74 7.38 16.75 -6.46
N GLN A 75 6.80 17.26 -5.38
CA GLN A 75 6.79 16.62 -4.07
C GLN A 75 5.58 15.69 -3.93
N PRO A 76 5.58 14.73 -2.97
CA PRO A 76 4.46 13.82 -2.77
C PRO A 76 3.11 14.51 -2.59
N LYS A 77 3.09 15.63 -1.87
CA LYS A 77 1.87 16.42 -1.65
C LYS A 77 1.32 17.01 -2.95
N ASP A 78 2.18 17.43 -3.86
CA ASP A 78 1.77 18.08 -5.11
C ASP A 78 1.07 17.05 -6.00
N VAL A 79 1.54 15.80 -6.02
CA VAL A 79 0.88 14.70 -6.74
C VAL A 79 -0.51 14.46 -6.18
N THR A 80 -0.66 14.39 -4.86
CA THR A 80 -1.99 14.19 -4.23
C THR A 80 -2.92 15.38 -4.43
N GLU A 81 -2.44 16.61 -4.25
CA GLU A 81 -3.25 17.83 -4.39
C GLU A 81 -3.75 17.98 -5.83
N ARG A 82 -2.85 17.91 -6.81
CA ARG A 82 -3.23 18.05 -8.23
C ARG A 82 -4.11 16.90 -8.73
N ALA A 83 -3.99 15.70 -8.15
CA ALA A 83 -4.89 14.58 -8.44
C ALA A 83 -6.31 14.81 -7.90
N LEU A 84 -6.42 15.36 -6.68
CA LEU A 84 -7.71 15.65 -6.04
C LEU A 84 -8.43 16.85 -6.67
N GLU A 85 -7.67 17.86 -7.12
CA GLU A 85 -8.18 19.02 -7.85
C GLU A 85 -8.53 18.73 -9.31
N ASP A 86 -8.19 17.53 -9.80
CA ASP A 86 -8.32 17.13 -11.21
C ASP A 86 -7.56 18.06 -12.18
N SER A 87 -6.47 18.68 -11.70
CA SER A 87 -5.67 19.65 -12.46
C SER A 87 -4.46 19.03 -13.17
N CYS A 88 -4.20 17.74 -12.94
CA CYS A 88 -3.08 17.00 -13.52
C CYS A 88 -3.47 15.53 -13.79
N THR A 89 -3.60 15.18 -15.08
CA THR A 89 -3.97 13.81 -15.51
C THR A 89 -2.94 12.76 -15.09
N ASP A 90 -1.65 13.07 -15.19
CA ASP A 90 -0.56 12.18 -14.77
C ASP A 90 -0.58 11.91 -13.26
N CYS A 91 -0.86 12.95 -12.47
CA CYS A 91 -0.95 12.88 -11.02
C CYS A 91 -2.16 12.03 -10.61
N ARG A 92 -3.31 12.24 -11.27
CA ARG A 92 -4.51 11.43 -11.09
C ARG A 92 -4.28 9.97 -11.48
N ARG A 93 -3.52 9.71 -12.56
CA ARG A 93 -3.14 8.34 -12.95
C ARG A 93 -2.22 7.69 -11.92
N ALA A 94 -1.20 8.42 -11.44
CA ALA A 94 -0.30 7.94 -10.38
C ALA A 94 -1.05 7.56 -9.11
N LEU A 95 -1.98 8.41 -8.65
CA LEU A 95 -2.80 8.13 -7.47
C LEU A 95 -3.76 6.95 -7.68
N SER A 96 -4.31 6.82 -8.90
CA SER A 96 -5.16 5.67 -9.27
C SER A 96 -4.40 4.35 -9.24
N LEU A 97 -3.20 4.30 -9.85
CA LEU A 97 -2.33 3.14 -9.84
C LEU A 97 -1.87 2.80 -8.43
N PHE A 98 -1.48 3.80 -7.64
CA PHE A 98 -1.12 3.62 -6.22
C PHE A 98 -2.21 2.85 -5.47
N CYS A 99 -3.48 3.23 -5.62
CA CYS A 99 -4.59 2.58 -4.93
C CYS A 99 -4.76 1.11 -5.37
N VAL A 100 -4.68 0.83 -6.67
CA VAL A 100 -4.81 -0.53 -7.20
C VAL A 100 -3.63 -1.42 -6.80
N ILE A 101 -2.39 -0.89 -6.86
CA ILE A 101 -1.18 -1.58 -6.43
C ILE A 101 -1.25 -1.87 -4.93
N MET A 102 -1.72 -0.93 -4.12
CA MET A 102 -1.90 -1.12 -2.67
C MET A 102 -2.89 -2.24 -2.38
N GLY A 103 -3.98 -2.31 -3.15
CA GLY A 103 -4.93 -3.43 -3.11
C GLY A 103 -4.24 -4.76 -3.39
N ARG A 104 -3.56 -4.87 -4.54
CA ARG A 104 -2.86 -6.11 -4.94
C ARG A 104 -1.82 -6.55 -3.92
N PHE A 105 -1.06 -5.61 -3.36
CA PHE A 105 -0.08 -5.88 -2.31
C PHE A 105 -0.75 -6.44 -1.05
N GLY A 106 -1.82 -5.80 -0.58
CA GLY A 106 -2.61 -6.31 0.56
C GLY A 106 -3.18 -7.70 0.31
N GLY A 107 -3.68 -7.98 -0.90
CA GLY A 107 -4.18 -9.31 -1.27
C GLY A 107 -3.08 -10.37 -1.31
N ASN A 108 -1.85 -10.01 -1.69
CA ASN A 108 -0.70 -10.92 -1.64
C ASN A 108 -0.35 -11.27 -0.19
N LEU A 109 -0.32 -10.29 0.72
CA LEU A 109 -0.11 -10.54 2.14
C LEU A 109 -1.20 -11.44 2.72
N ALA A 110 -2.45 -11.20 2.34
CA ALA A 110 -3.57 -12.00 2.80
C ALA A 110 -3.48 -13.47 2.39
N LEU A 111 -3.05 -13.74 1.16
CA LEU A 111 -2.79 -15.10 0.69
C LEU A 111 -1.58 -15.74 1.38
N ASN A 112 -0.52 -14.97 1.61
CA ASN A 112 0.73 -15.50 2.14
C ASN A 112 0.59 -16.06 3.57
N LEU A 113 -0.22 -15.43 4.41
CA LEU A 113 -0.41 -15.85 5.81
C LEU A 113 -1.86 -16.17 6.19
N SER A 114 -2.76 -16.29 5.20
CA SER A 114 -4.18 -16.62 5.43
C SER A 114 -4.83 -15.72 6.47
N THR A 115 -4.75 -14.40 6.26
CA THR A 115 -5.09 -13.39 7.27
C THR A 115 -6.60 -13.16 7.41
N PHE A 116 -7.37 -14.20 7.74
CA PHE A 116 -8.83 -14.12 7.88
C PHE A 116 -9.28 -13.17 9.00
N GLY A 117 -8.40 -12.88 9.97
CA GLY A 117 -8.64 -11.87 11.00
C GLY A 117 -8.68 -10.43 10.48
N GLY A 118 -8.32 -10.22 9.21
CA GLY A 118 -8.37 -8.93 8.53
C GLY A 118 -7.00 -8.38 8.17
N VAL A 119 -7.01 -7.45 7.21
CA VAL A 119 -5.83 -6.70 6.76
C VAL A 119 -6.00 -5.24 7.18
N TYR A 120 -4.99 -4.69 7.83
CA TYR A 120 -5.03 -3.33 8.37
C TYR A 120 -4.01 -2.46 7.64
N ILE A 121 -4.47 -1.34 7.09
CA ILE A 121 -3.64 -0.31 6.48
C ILE A 121 -3.33 0.71 7.56
N ALA A 122 -2.06 0.81 7.95
CA ALA A 122 -1.60 1.75 8.95
C ALA A 122 -0.99 2.99 8.30
N GLY A 123 -1.49 4.16 8.70
CA GLY A 123 -0.77 5.44 8.64
C GLY A 123 -0.53 6.09 7.27
N GLY A 124 -0.12 7.35 7.39
CA GLY A 124 0.59 8.13 6.38
C GLY A 124 -0.30 8.96 5.46
N ILE A 125 -0.26 8.59 4.18
CA ILE A 125 -0.74 9.44 3.10
C ILE A 125 -2.22 9.21 2.76
N VAL A 126 -2.72 7.97 2.95
CA VAL A 126 -4.09 7.58 2.56
C VAL A 126 -5.18 8.44 3.20
N PRO A 127 -5.13 8.79 4.50
CA PRO A 127 -6.15 9.66 5.10
C PRO A 127 -6.31 11.03 4.40
N ARG A 128 -5.28 11.53 3.72
CA ARG A 128 -5.32 12.82 3.00
C ARG A 128 -6.15 12.78 1.71
N PHE A 129 -6.38 11.59 1.16
CA PHE A 129 -7.16 11.37 -0.06
C PHE A 129 -8.22 10.28 0.14
N LEU A 130 -8.80 10.20 1.34
CA LEU A 130 -9.71 9.12 1.74
C LEU A 130 -10.88 8.90 0.77
N GLU A 131 -11.53 9.98 0.31
CA GLU A 131 -12.67 9.87 -0.61
C GLU A 131 -12.24 9.38 -2.01
N PHE A 132 -11.05 9.79 -2.48
CA PHE A 132 -10.44 9.22 -3.68
C PHE A 132 -10.14 7.73 -3.48
N PHE A 133 -9.58 7.36 -2.33
CA PHE A 133 -9.25 5.97 -2.02
C PHE A 133 -10.49 5.07 -1.98
N LYS A 134 -11.59 5.53 -1.36
CA LYS A 134 -12.88 4.81 -1.32
C LYS A 134 -13.49 4.60 -2.72
N SER A 135 -13.34 5.58 -3.61
CA SER A 135 -13.83 5.52 -5.00
C SER A 135 -12.86 4.85 -5.98
N SER A 136 -11.67 4.46 -5.50
CA SER A 136 -10.64 3.84 -6.33
C SER A 136 -10.87 2.35 -6.59
N GLY A 137 -10.01 1.77 -7.44
CA GLY A 137 -9.96 0.33 -7.68
C GLY A 137 -9.27 -0.51 -6.58
N PHE A 138 -9.02 0.04 -5.38
CA PHE A 138 -8.30 -0.66 -4.29
C PHE A 138 -8.86 -2.06 -4.02
N ARG A 139 -10.17 -2.17 -3.79
CA ARG A 139 -10.78 -3.47 -3.45
C ARG A 139 -10.75 -4.44 -4.63
N GLY A 140 -10.93 -3.93 -5.85
CA GLY A 140 -10.76 -4.71 -7.08
C GLY A 140 -9.35 -5.29 -7.18
N GLY A 141 -8.31 -4.48 -6.96
CA GLY A 141 -6.93 -4.94 -6.92
C GLY A 141 -6.63 -5.94 -5.81
N PHE A 142 -7.26 -5.80 -4.64
CA PHE A 142 -7.12 -6.75 -3.53
C PHE A 142 -7.65 -8.14 -3.89
N GLU A 143 -8.82 -8.21 -4.51
CA GLU A 143 -9.50 -9.45 -4.89
C GLU A 143 -9.02 -10.06 -6.22
N ASP A 144 -8.24 -9.32 -7.01
CA ASP A 144 -7.71 -9.77 -8.30
C ASP A 144 -6.60 -10.83 -8.11
N LYS A 145 -7.04 -12.06 -7.79
CA LYS A 145 -6.20 -13.23 -7.50
C LYS A 145 -6.62 -14.46 -8.31
N GLY A 146 -7.25 -14.25 -9.47
CA GLY A 146 -7.73 -15.32 -10.35
C GLY A 146 -8.62 -16.32 -9.60
N ARG A 147 -8.28 -17.62 -9.69
CA ARG A 147 -9.01 -18.70 -8.98
C ARG A 147 -9.00 -18.58 -7.44
N PHE A 148 -8.10 -17.77 -6.87
CA PHE A 148 -8.04 -17.49 -5.43
C PHE A 148 -8.84 -16.24 -5.03
N ARG A 149 -9.57 -15.60 -5.95
CA ARG A 149 -10.44 -14.46 -5.64
C ARG A 149 -11.36 -14.74 -4.45
N ASP A 150 -12.06 -15.88 -4.48
CA ASP A 150 -13.00 -16.25 -3.41
C ASP A 150 -12.32 -16.51 -2.07
N TYR A 151 -11.01 -16.83 -2.05
CA TYR A 151 -10.24 -17.00 -0.82
C TYR A 151 -10.08 -15.68 -0.06
N VAL A 152 -9.87 -14.57 -0.78
CA VAL A 152 -9.62 -13.25 -0.18
C VAL A 152 -10.87 -12.38 -0.11
N ARG A 153 -11.93 -12.73 -0.85
CA ARG A 153 -13.17 -11.95 -0.96
C ARG A 153 -13.83 -11.64 0.38
N ASP A 154 -13.78 -12.58 1.33
CA ASP A 154 -14.44 -12.39 2.63
C ASP A 154 -13.48 -11.84 3.70
N ILE A 155 -12.20 -11.61 3.35
CA ILE A 155 -11.22 -11.01 4.25
C ILE A 155 -11.45 -9.48 4.31
N PRO A 156 -11.76 -8.92 5.49
CA PRO A 156 -12.00 -7.50 5.62
C PRO A 156 -10.70 -6.70 5.56
N VAL A 157 -10.79 -5.48 5.03
CA VAL A 157 -9.69 -4.51 5.02
C VAL A 157 -10.12 -3.27 5.80
N TYR A 158 -9.26 -2.80 6.70
CA TYR A 158 -9.53 -1.63 7.52
C TYR A 158 -8.41 -0.59 7.36
N LEU A 159 -8.78 0.68 7.23
CA LEU A 159 -7.86 1.79 7.40
C LEU A 159 -7.84 2.19 8.88
N ILE A 160 -6.67 2.18 9.51
CA ILE A 160 -6.52 2.65 10.89
C ILE A 160 -6.52 4.19 10.86
N VAL A 161 -7.54 4.79 11.47
CA VAL A 161 -7.71 6.25 11.61
C VAL A 161 -7.45 6.77 13.03
N HIS A 162 -7.02 5.89 13.94
CA HIS A 162 -6.60 6.29 15.29
C HIS A 162 -5.36 7.18 15.19
N ASP A 163 -5.30 8.28 15.95
CA ASP A 163 -4.22 9.29 15.82
C ASP A 163 -2.85 8.74 16.21
N ASN A 164 -2.80 7.90 17.25
CA ASN A 164 -1.56 7.40 17.83
C ASN A 164 -1.54 5.86 17.97
N PRO A 165 -1.67 5.10 16.87
CA PRO A 165 -1.77 3.64 16.93
C PRO A 165 -0.45 3.02 17.40
N GLY A 166 0.69 3.68 17.13
CA GLY A 166 2.00 3.27 17.63
C GLY A 166 2.10 3.36 19.16
N LEU A 167 1.64 4.45 19.77
CA LEU A 167 1.63 4.58 21.24
C LEU A 167 0.67 3.56 21.89
N LEU A 168 -0.51 3.38 21.30
CA LEU A 168 -1.48 2.38 21.75
C LEU A 168 -0.89 0.96 21.68
N GLY A 169 -0.26 0.60 20.56
CA GLY A 169 0.41 -0.69 20.37
C GLY A 169 1.56 -0.93 21.33
N SER A 170 2.39 0.09 21.59
CA SER A 170 3.47 0.02 22.59
C SER A 170 2.92 -0.25 23.99
N GLY A 171 1.84 0.43 24.38
CA GLY A 171 1.17 0.19 25.66
C GLY A 171 0.56 -1.21 25.76
N ALA A 172 -0.10 -1.68 24.70
CA ALA A 172 -0.64 -3.04 24.61
C ALA A 172 0.47 -4.10 24.78
N HIS A 173 1.58 -3.96 24.06
CA HIS A 173 2.72 -4.86 24.16
C HIS A 173 3.29 -4.89 25.58
N LEU A 174 3.52 -3.73 26.20
CA LEU A 174 4.02 -3.64 27.58
C LEU A 174 3.07 -4.32 28.57
N ARG A 175 1.75 -4.09 28.46
CA ARG A 175 0.74 -4.72 29.34
C ARG A 175 0.74 -6.24 29.21
N GLN A 176 0.90 -6.80 28.01
CA GLN A 176 1.05 -8.23 27.81
C GLN A 176 2.34 -8.78 28.42
N THR A 177 3.45 -8.04 28.30
CA THR A 177 4.72 -8.38 28.93
C THR A 177 4.61 -8.39 30.47
N LEU A 178 3.79 -7.51 31.03
CA LEU A 178 3.44 -7.47 32.46
C LEU A 178 2.38 -8.50 32.88
N GLY A 179 1.98 -9.42 31.99
CA GLY A 179 1.08 -10.54 32.30
C GLY A 179 -0.41 -10.27 32.12
N GLN A 180 -0.82 -9.13 31.54
CA GLN A 180 -2.22 -8.87 31.25
C GLN A 180 -2.68 -9.56 29.96
N VAL A 181 -3.91 -10.10 29.98
CA VAL A 181 -4.63 -10.52 28.77
C VAL A 181 -5.34 -9.29 28.19
N LEU A 182 -5.26 -9.12 26.86
CA LEU A 182 -5.88 -8.01 26.13
C LEU A 182 -7.14 -8.44 25.41
#